data_AF-A0A3A4ARS1-F1
#
_entry.id   AF-A0A3A4ARS1-F1
#
_cell.length_a   1.000
_cell.length_b   1.000
_cell.length_c   1.000
_cell.angle_alpha   90.00
_cell.angle_beta   90.00
_cell.angle_gamma   90.00
#
_symmetry.space_group_name_H-M   'P 1'
#
loop_
_entity.id
_entity.type
_entity.pdbx_description
1 polymer ?
#
loop_
_entity_poly.entity_id
_entity_poly.type
_entity_poly.pdbx_seq_one_letter_code
_entity_poly.pdbx_strand_id
1 'polypeptide(L)'
;MSARKFVMPAIALTGALAASAGTLAFALSDRTAAAGPAAKTVAAQADAQAGVNAQVNAQPNAQGDAYDPHAGHGAAVQPAQDAGGAGATARATYFAAALNGANEVPGNDGKAVGDRDGKATALVRIQGDVVSFAIRWDRIAAPSAAHLHLGGKGANGAVKVPFFAAPLPGSARAATGSVKIADAALLDRIRGNPGGFYFNLHTGEFPGGAVRGQLVRLGRAVDLDGVLKRGPLNGPADARQEAPNPEGKRTGDPDGTAFTSVRPWGNCVEYAFRWKNVAPPTVGHLHRAPAGSNGPVVADLFAAEKGLPPSINGLSGIVEVPPALVKRVNANPANYYTNLHTAEFPGGAVRGQLSRGQVRPLAVNLAVVKGAQIYRCTPQRGGGFAFTQHDVAARLQGNVRHDFVAKAAGPPRWIAPDGGAVTGKVAARIPNGAGNIPELVLDATRIGAPGGVFSAATTILRLNTAGGVAPAGPCRSGDLAQVPYQADYLFLS
;
A
#
# COMPACT_ATOMS: atom_id res chain seq x y z
N MET A 1 -32.77 45.27 19.43
CA MET A 1 -34.11 45.00 18.86
C MET A 1 -34.09 45.34 17.38
N SER A 2 -34.12 44.32 16.51
CA SER A 2 -34.79 44.35 15.19
C SER A 2 -34.63 42.98 14.56
N ALA A 3 -35.76 42.28 14.40
CA ALA A 3 -35.83 40.94 13.85
C ALA A 3 -35.91 41.01 12.32
N ARG A 4 -35.18 40.14 11.62
CA ARG A 4 -35.49 39.78 10.23
C ARG A 4 -35.60 38.27 10.09
N LYS A 5 -36.80 37.85 9.72
CA LYS A 5 -37.24 36.51 9.35
C LYS A 5 -36.41 35.99 8.19
N PHE A 6 -35.98 34.73 8.26
CA PHE A 6 -35.54 33.96 7.10
C PHE A 6 -36.54 32.85 6.82
N VAL A 7 -37.03 32.84 5.58
CA VAL A 7 -38.00 31.93 5.00
C VAL A 7 -37.25 30.71 4.45
N MET A 8 -37.73 29.50 4.78
CA MET A 8 -37.27 28.24 4.18
C MET A 8 -38.01 28.00 2.85
N PRO A 9 -37.34 27.50 1.78
CA PRO A 9 -38.03 26.95 0.64
C PRO A 9 -38.29 25.44 0.83
N ALA A 10 -39.53 25.04 0.55
CA ALA A 10 -39.94 23.65 0.37
C ALA A 10 -39.48 23.16 -1.01
N ILE A 11 -38.88 21.97 -1.07
CA ILE A 11 -38.59 21.27 -2.33
C ILE A 11 -39.54 20.08 -2.43
N ALA A 12 -40.31 20.08 -3.52
CA ALA A 12 -41.32 19.10 -3.87
C ALA A 12 -40.69 17.76 -4.28
N LEU A 13 -41.25 16.68 -3.73
CA LEU A 13 -41.02 15.31 -4.17
C LEU A 13 -41.89 15.05 -5.41
N THR A 14 -41.27 14.82 -6.57
CA THR A 14 -41.95 14.22 -7.72
C THR A 14 -41.29 12.89 -8.02
N GLY A 15 -42.07 11.82 -7.84
CA GLY A 15 -41.69 10.47 -8.21
C GLY A 15 -41.92 10.22 -9.70
N ALA A 16 -41.05 9.40 -10.28
CA ALA A 16 -41.32 8.72 -11.54
C ALA A 16 -40.84 7.27 -11.39
N LEU A 17 -41.81 6.36 -11.27
CA LEU A 17 -41.61 4.94 -11.58
C LEU A 17 -41.45 4.81 -13.10
N ALA A 18 -40.40 4.13 -13.55
CA ALA A 18 -40.35 3.58 -14.89
C ALA A 18 -40.02 2.08 -14.78
N ALA A 19 -41.02 1.26 -15.05
CA ALA A 19 -40.89 -0.16 -15.29
C ALA A 19 -40.27 -0.38 -16.67
N SER A 20 -39.28 -1.26 -16.79
CA SER A 20 -38.84 -1.82 -18.05
C SER A 20 -39.15 -3.32 -18.08
N ALA A 21 -40.21 -3.67 -18.80
CA ALA A 21 -40.49 -5.01 -19.27
C ALA A 21 -39.78 -5.23 -20.61
N GLY A 22 -39.41 -6.48 -20.88
CA GLY A 22 -38.31 -6.84 -21.76
C GLY A 22 -38.56 -6.74 -23.26
N THR A 23 -37.51 -7.06 -24.02
CA THR A 23 -37.67 -7.86 -25.25
C THR A 23 -36.39 -8.64 -25.51
N LEU A 24 -36.52 -9.97 -25.55
CA LEU A 24 -35.56 -10.92 -26.08
C LEU A 24 -35.54 -10.77 -27.61
N ALA A 25 -34.37 -10.62 -28.23
CA ALA A 25 -34.21 -10.78 -29.67
C ALA A 25 -33.06 -11.76 -29.95
N PHE A 26 -33.43 -12.92 -30.46
CA PHE A 26 -32.59 -13.88 -31.15
C PHE A 26 -32.19 -13.30 -32.51
N ALA A 27 -30.92 -13.44 -32.91
CA ALA A 27 -30.52 -13.39 -34.31
C ALA A 27 -29.45 -14.46 -34.57
N LEU A 28 -29.77 -15.34 -35.52
CA LEU A 28 -28.95 -16.40 -36.07
C LEU A 28 -27.94 -15.86 -37.09
N SER A 29 -26.86 -16.64 -37.25
CA SER A 29 -25.95 -16.79 -38.39
C SER A 29 -25.98 -15.77 -39.53
N ASP A 30 -24.79 -15.30 -39.92
CA ASP A 30 -24.31 -15.67 -41.25
C ASP A 30 -22.78 -15.73 -41.38
N ARG A 31 -22.33 -16.74 -42.11
CA ARG A 31 -20.95 -16.95 -42.57
C ARG A 31 -20.78 -16.21 -43.89
N THR A 32 -19.68 -15.49 -44.08
CA THR A 32 -19.00 -15.41 -45.38
C THR A 32 -17.51 -15.13 -45.21
N ALA A 33 -16.72 -15.73 -46.09
CA ALA A 33 -15.27 -15.73 -46.14
C ALA A 33 -14.75 -14.87 -47.31
N ALA A 34 -13.57 -14.26 -47.15
CA ALA A 34 -12.57 -13.95 -48.19
C ALA A 34 -11.34 -13.34 -47.47
N ALA A 35 -10.16 -13.97 -47.39
CA ALA A 35 -9.16 -14.29 -48.42
C ALA A 35 -8.29 -13.09 -48.89
N GLY A 36 -7.12 -12.93 -48.23
CA GLY A 36 -5.79 -12.57 -48.79
C GLY A 36 -5.58 -11.24 -49.55
N PRO A 37 -4.31 -10.82 -49.82
CA PRO A 37 -3.09 -11.64 -49.85
C PRO A 37 -1.90 -11.11 -49.02
N ALA A 38 -0.91 -12.00 -48.93
CA ALA A 38 0.38 -11.88 -48.25
C ALA A 38 1.42 -11.11 -49.05
N ALA A 39 2.41 -10.53 -48.35
CA ALA A 39 3.70 -10.12 -48.89
C ALA A 39 4.82 -10.96 -48.25
N LYS A 40 5.58 -11.66 -49.10
CA LYS A 40 6.84 -12.35 -48.81
C LYS A 40 8.00 -11.37 -48.96
N THR A 41 9.05 -11.54 -48.13
CA THR A 41 10.51 -11.64 -48.46
C THR A 41 11.31 -11.37 -47.18
N VAL A 42 12.50 -11.91 -46.87
CA VAL A 42 13.42 -12.96 -47.37
C VAL A 42 14.38 -13.22 -46.19
N ALA A 43 14.88 -14.46 -46.08
CA ALA A 43 15.86 -14.92 -45.11
C ALA A 43 17.27 -14.36 -45.33
N ALA A 44 18.07 -14.30 -44.26
CA ALA A 44 19.52 -14.45 -44.33
C ALA A 44 20.03 -15.14 -43.06
N GLN A 45 20.45 -16.40 -43.20
CA GLN A 45 21.36 -17.09 -42.28
C GLN A 45 22.79 -16.73 -42.67
N ALA A 46 23.67 -16.63 -41.66
CA ALA A 46 25.10 -16.81 -41.84
C ALA A 46 25.62 -17.67 -40.69
N ASP A 47 26.12 -18.84 -41.05
CA ASP A 47 26.96 -19.72 -40.23
C ASP A 47 28.35 -19.11 -40.05
N ALA A 48 28.96 -19.32 -38.87
CA ALA A 48 30.39 -19.61 -38.75
C ALA A 48 30.68 -20.25 -37.39
N GLN A 49 31.35 -21.40 -37.46
CA GLN A 49 31.71 -22.33 -36.39
C GLN A 49 33.04 -21.96 -35.68
N ALA A 50 33.32 -22.78 -34.65
CA ALA A 50 34.60 -23.15 -34.01
C ALA A 50 35.03 -22.32 -32.78
N GLY A 51 35.43 -22.91 -31.64
CA GLY A 51 35.60 -24.32 -31.31
C GLY A 51 36.11 -24.56 -29.87
N VAL A 52 35.76 -25.74 -29.33
CA VAL A 52 36.54 -26.73 -28.54
C VAL A 52 37.26 -26.34 -27.23
N ASN A 53 36.80 -26.91 -26.10
CA ASN A 53 37.48 -27.90 -25.22
C ASN A 53 36.63 -28.12 -23.93
N ALA A 54 36.03 -29.31 -23.70
CA ALA A 54 36.55 -30.45 -22.91
C ALA A 54 36.96 -30.05 -21.47
N GLN A 55 36.48 -30.65 -20.38
CA GLN A 55 36.54 -32.08 -20.06
C GLN A 55 35.47 -32.55 -19.05
N VAL A 56 35.17 -33.83 -19.20
CA VAL A 56 34.38 -34.74 -18.37
C VAL A 56 35.25 -35.26 -17.22
N ASN A 57 34.68 -35.48 -16.03
CA ASN A 57 35.04 -36.66 -15.25
C ASN A 57 33.89 -37.09 -14.33
N ALA A 58 33.59 -38.38 -14.32
CA ALA A 58 32.52 -39.00 -13.56
C ALA A 58 33.03 -40.28 -12.88
N GLN A 59 32.43 -40.55 -11.70
CA GLN A 59 32.16 -41.87 -11.09
C GLN A 59 33.29 -42.63 -10.33
N PRO A 60 32.99 -43.68 -9.50
CA PRO A 60 31.84 -43.96 -8.60
C PRO A 60 32.23 -44.75 -7.29
N ASN A 61 31.20 -45.33 -6.61
CA ASN A 61 31.15 -46.45 -5.61
C ASN A 61 31.12 -46.09 -4.11
N ALA A 62 30.48 -46.83 -3.19
CA ALA A 62 29.49 -47.93 -3.19
C ALA A 62 29.04 -48.23 -1.72
N GLN A 63 27.93 -48.96 -1.60
CA GLN A 63 27.24 -49.67 -0.49
C GLN A 63 27.88 -49.92 0.90
N GLY A 64 27.00 -50.08 1.92
CA GLY A 64 27.24 -50.96 3.08
C GLY A 64 26.24 -50.80 4.25
N ASP A 65 25.36 -51.79 4.45
CA ASP A 65 24.38 -51.96 5.54
C ASP A 65 24.99 -52.39 6.89
N ALA A 66 24.33 -52.10 8.03
CA ALA A 66 24.16 -53.01 9.20
C ALA A 66 23.38 -52.39 10.38
N TYR A 67 22.56 -53.22 11.04
CA TYR A 67 21.66 -52.97 12.18
C TYR A 67 21.89 -54.09 13.23
N ASP A 68 22.13 -53.78 14.53
CA ASP A 68 21.62 -54.47 15.76
C ASP A 68 22.25 -53.91 17.08
N PRO A 69 21.77 -54.19 18.33
CA PRO A 69 21.35 -53.14 19.27
C PRO A 69 21.86 -53.31 20.74
N HIS A 70 21.22 -52.58 21.67
CA HIS A 70 21.31 -52.62 23.16
C HIS A 70 22.50 -51.85 23.79
N ALA A 71 22.38 -51.09 24.88
CA ALA A 71 21.28 -50.62 25.74
C ALA A 71 21.82 -49.49 26.65
N GLY A 72 20.94 -48.61 27.17
CA GLY A 72 21.10 -48.05 28.53
C GLY A 72 21.28 -46.54 28.71
N HIS A 73 20.14 -45.88 28.99
CA HIS A 73 19.93 -44.77 29.94
C HIS A 73 20.54 -43.37 29.74
N GLY A 74 19.64 -42.38 29.58
CA GLY A 74 19.68 -41.16 30.42
C GLY A 74 19.76 -39.80 29.71
N ALA A 75 18.67 -39.04 29.85
CA ALA A 75 18.58 -37.57 29.92
C ALA A 75 18.41 -36.72 28.64
N ALA A 76 17.43 -35.81 28.78
CA ALA A 76 17.19 -34.53 28.09
C ALA A 76 16.73 -34.56 26.62
N VAL A 77 15.41 -34.38 26.46
CA VAL A 77 14.78 -33.92 25.20
C VAL A 77 15.22 -32.47 24.96
N GLN A 78 16.11 -32.26 23.99
CA GLN A 78 16.30 -30.98 23.30
C GLN A 78 15.49 -31.00 21.99
N PRO A 79 14.81 -29.91 21.63
CA PRO A 79 14.13 -29.83 20.34
C PRO A 79 15.15 -29.86 19.21
N ALA A 80 14.84 -30.67 18.19
CA ALA A 80 15.66 -30.89 17.01
C ALA A 80 16.07 -29.55 16.36
N GLN A 81 17.39 -29.35 16.30
CA GLN A 81 17.99 -28.37 15.41
C GLN A 81 17.93 -28.97 14.00
N ASP A 82 17.17 -28.32 13.11
CA ASP A 82 17.24 -28.57 11.68
C ASP A 82 18.68 -28.34 11.21
N ALA A 83 19.38 -29.42 10.89
CA ALA A 83 20.59 -29.39 10.09
C ALA A 83 20.23 -29.00 8.66
N GLY A 84 20.89 -27.96 8.15
CA GLY A 84 20.49 -27.22 6.98
C GLY A 84 20.67 -27.93 5.63
N GLY A 85 19.68 -27.72 4.77
CA GLY A 85 19.88 -27.56 3.33
C GLY A 85 20.09 -26.08 3.01
N ALA A 86 21.25 -25.74 2.46
CA ALA A 86 21.64 -24.38 2.13
C ALA A 86 20.77 -23.76 1.02
N GLY A 87 19.81 -22.94 1.43
CA GLY A 87 19.32 -21.80 0.65
C GLY A 87 19.41 -20.59 1.55
N ALA A 88 20.50 -19.81 1.47
CA ALA A 88 20.55 -18.52 2.14
C ALA A 88 19.31 -17.74 1.70
N THR A 89 18.39 -17.45 2.63
CA THR A 89 17.17 -16.73 2.29
C THR A 89 17.58 -15.41 1.64
N ALA A 90 17.24 -15.24 0.36
CA ALA A 90 17.71 -14.10 -0.42
C ALA A 90 17.35 -12.81 0.31
N ARG A 91 18.35 -11.96 0.58
CA ARG A 91 18.17 -10.73 1.36
C ARG A 91 17.13 -9.83 0.68
N ALA A 92 16.08 -9.47 1.42
CA ALA A 92 15.03 -8.61 0.92
C ALA A 92 15.57 -7.20 0.60
N THR A 93 15.15 -6.62 -0.53
CA THR A 93 15.38 -5.22 -0.88
C THR A 93 14.05 -4.48 -0.90
N TYR A 94 14.04 -3.26 -0.36
CA TYR A 94 12.84 -2.46 -0.17
C TYR A 94 12.90 -1.18 -0.99
N PHE A 95 11.75 -0.77 -1.49
CA PHE A 95 11.58 0.43 -2.29
C PHE A 95 10.31 1.17 -1.88
N ALA A 96 10.27 2.47 -2.15
CA ALA A 96 9.08 3.28 -2.05
C ALA A 96 8.89 4.13 -3.30
N ALA A 97 7.66 4.54 -3.57
CA ALA A 97 7.32 5.59 -4.52
C ALA A 97 6.18 6.45 -3.95
N ALA A 98 6.29 7.76 -4.11
CA ALA A 98 5.16 8.67 -4.03
C ALA A 98 4.59 8.88 -5.42
N LEU A 99 3.29 8.66 -5.56
CA LEU A 99 2.60 8.72 -6.83
C LEU A 99 1.71 9.95 -6.85
N ASN A 100 1.76 10.67 -7.95
CA ASN A 100 0.98 11.89 -8.19
C ASN A 100 0.51 11.91 -9.64
N GLY A 101 -0.70 12.39 -9.91
CA GLY A 101 -1.21 12.46 -11.29
C GLY A 101 -0.47 13.48 -12.14
N ALA A 102 0.12 14.52 -11.56
CA ALA A 102 0.98 15.47 -12.28
C ALA A 102 2.28 14.84 -12.80
N ASN A 103 2.67 13.66 -12.30
CA ASN A 103 3.81 12.92 -12.83
C ASN A 103 3.44 12.07 -14.05
N GLU A 104 2.15 11.93 -14.36
CA GLU A 104 1.70 11.14 -15.51
C GLU A 104 2.18 11.75 -16.83
N VAL A 105 2.48 10.87 -17.77
CA VAL A 105 2.93 11.25 -19.11
C VAL A 105 1.88 10.75 -20.09
N PRO A 106 1.17 11.64 -20.80
CA PRO A 106 0.17 11.24 -21.79
C PRO A 106 0.74 10.26 -22.81
N GLY A 107 -0.02 9.20 -23.10
CA GLY A 107 0.25 8.28 -24.19
C GLY A 107 -0.32 8.79 -25.52
N ASN A 108 0.03 8.11 -26.61
CA ASN A 108 -0.53 8.39 -27.95
C ASN A 108 -1.89 7.70 -28.18
N ASP A 109 -2.42 6.98 -27.19
CA ASP A 109 -3.66 6.21 -27.28
C ASP A 109 -4.91 7.02 -26.90
N GLY A 110 -4.75 8.32 -26.62
CA GLY A 110 -5.86 9.24 -26.32
C GLY A 110 -6.54 8.99 -24.97
N LYS A 111 -6.00 8.11 -24.12
CA LYS A 111 -6.58 7.83 -22.81
C LYS A 111 -6.35 8.97 -21.84
N ALA A 112 -7.34 9.19 -20.97
CA ALA A 112 -7.19 10.10 -19.84
C ALA A 112 -6.08 9.61 -18.91
N VAL A 113 -5.22 10.54 -18.51
CA VAL A 113 -4.12 10.34 -17.58
C VAL A 113 -4.07 11.48 -16.57
N GLY A 114 -3.49 11.22 -15.42
CA GLY A 114 -3.12 12.25 -14.45
C GLY A 114 -4.32 12.82 -13.70
N ASP A 115 -4.71 12.11 -12.66
CA ASP A 115 -5.64 12.63 -11.67
C ASP A 115 -4.99 13.81 -10.94
N ARG A 116 -5.49 15.02 -11.20
CA ARG A 116 -4.82 16.27 -10.79
C ARG A 116 -4.66 16.39 -9.28
N ASP A 117 -5.57 15.81 -8.53
CA ASP A 117 -5.56 15.89 -7.07
C ASP A 117 -5.35 14.51 -6.41
N GLY A 118 -5.36 13.45 -7.23
CA GLY A 118 -4.95 12.11 -6.88
C GLY A 118 -3.51 11.97 -6.39
N LYS A 119 -3.35 11.22 -5.28
CA LYS A 119 -2.06 10.88 -4.69
C LYS A 119 -2.06 9.43 -4.20
N ALA A 120 -0.88 8.80 -4.21
CA ALA A 120 -0.70 7.51 -3.55
C ALA A 120 0.72 7.31 -3.01
N THR A 121 0.88 6.30 -2.17
CA THR A 121 2.18 5.76 -1.76
C THR A 121 2.22 4.29 -2.10
N ALA A 122 3.32 3.85 -2.68
CA ALA A 122 3.63 2.45 -2.91
C ALA A 122 4.91 2.05 -2.16
N LEU A 123 4.86 0.92 -1.46
CA LEU A 123 6.03 0.21 -0.96
C LEU A 123 6.18 -1.09 -1.73
N VAL A 124 7.42 -1.45 -2.05
CA VAL A 124 7.75 -2.69 -2.76
C VAL A 124 8.85 -3.41 -2.01
N ARG A 125 8.71 -4.72 -1.84
CA ARG A 125 9.74 -5.61 -1.32
C ARG A 125 10.04 -6.68 -2.35
N ILE A 126 11.30 -6.84 -2.70
CA ILE A 126 11.77 -7.96 -3.53
C ILE A 126 12.57 -8.91 -2.63
N GLN A 127 12.10 -10.14 -2.48
CA GLN A 127 12.77 -11.21 -1.73
C GLN A 127 12.75 -12.49 -2.55
N GLY A 128 13.91 -12.97 -2.97
CA GLY A 128 13.99 -14.05 -3.96
C GLY A 128 13.31 -13.64 -5.26
N ASP A 129 12.37 -14.47 -5.72
CA ASP A 129 11.49 -14.28 -6.88
C ASP A 129 10.14 -13.62 -6.52
N VAL A 130 9.90 -13.30 -5.24
CA VAL A 130 8.64 -12.69 -4.80
C VAL A 130 8.77 -11.17 -4.74
N VAL A 131 7.89 -10.48 -5.48
CA VAL A 131 7.69 -9.04 -5.40
C VAL A 131 6.42 -8.77 -4.62
N SER A 132 6.54 -8.33 -3.37
CA SER A 132 5.43 -7.88 -2.54
C SER A 132 5.21 -6.38 -2.72
N PHE A 133 3.96 -5.95 -2.74
CA PHE A 133 3.57 -4.55 -2.84
C PHE A 133 2.59 -4.16 -1.74
N ALA A 134 2.60 -2.88 -1.40
CA ALA A 134 1.68 -2.27 -0.47
C ALA A 134 1.36 -0.86 -0.99
N ILE A 135 0.09 -0.58 -1.25
CA ILE A 135 -0.36 0.69 -1.82
C ILE A 135 -1.41 1.32 -0.93
N ARG A 136 -1.33 2.64 -0.77
CA ARG A 136 -2.39 3.46 -0.15
C ARG A 136 -2.62 4.67 -1.04
N TRP A 137 -3.88 5.00 -1.27
CA TRP A 137 -4.25 6.11 -2.14
C TRP A 137 -5.21 7.08 -1.45
N ASP A 138 -5.20 8.30 -1.94
CA ASP A 138 -6.05 9.39 -1.49
C ASP A 138 -6.54 10.18 -2.72
N ARG A 139 -7.83 10.55 -2.68
CA ARG A 139 -8.50 11.32 -3.74
C ARG A 139 -8.32 10.79 -5.16
N ILE A 140 -8.21 9.47 -5.29
CA ILE A 140 -8.49 8.75 -6.55
C ILE A 140 -9.59 7.73 -6.27
N ALA A 141 -10.32 7.33 -7.31
CA ALA A 141 -11.20 6.17 -7.25
C ALA A 141 -10.42 4.89 -6.91
N ALA A 142 -11.12 3.83 -6.48
CA ALA A 142 -10.48 2.55 -6.22
C ALA A 142 -9.71 2.06 -7.46
N PRO A 143 -8.42 1.69 -7.34
CA PRO A 143 -7.62 1.29 -8.49
C PRO A 143 -8.19 0.08 -9.23
N SER A 144 -8.13 0.13 -10.56
CA SER A 144 -8.46 -0.96 -11.48
C SER A 144 -7.26 -1.76 -11.93
N ALA A 145 -6.06 -1.18 -11.87
CA ALA A 145 -4.82 -1.87 -12.11
C ALA A 145 -3.66 -1.23 -11.34
N ALA A 146 -2.63 -2.02 -11.09
CA ALA A 146 -1.37 -1.55 -10.54
C ALA A 146 -0.20 -2.25 -11.22
N HIS A 147 0.81 -1.47 -11.61
CA HIS A 147 1.94 -1.96 -12.37
C HIS A 147 3.26 -1.34 -11.90
N LEU A 148 4.35 -2.08 -12.11
CA LEU A 148 5.69 -1.51 -12.23
C LEU A 148 6.09 -1.47 -13.70
N HIS A 149 6.49 -0.29 -14.18
CA HIS A 149 6.96 -0.07 -15.54
C HIS A 149 8.46 0.20 -15.59
N LEU A 150 9.10 -0.14 -16.71
CA LEU A 150 10.48 0.24 -17.02
C LEU A 150 10.49 1.56 -17.80
N GLY A 151 10.75 2.66 -17.12
CA GLY A 151 10.81 4.00 -17.70
C GLY A 151 11.42 5.01 -16.73
N GLY A 152 12.30 5.87 -17.24
CA GLY A 152 12.83 7.00 -16.50
C GLY A 152 11.78 8.07 -16.24
N LYS A 153 12.15 9.07 -15.43
CA LYS A 153 11.30 10.23 -15.16
C LYS A 153 10.93 10.94 -16.47
N GLY A 154 9.64 11.23 -16.65
CA GLY A 154 9.13 11.93 -17.83
C GLY A 154 8.99 11.07 -19.08
N ALA A 155 9.29 9.76 -19.01
CA ALA A 155 9.09 8.83 -20.10
C ALA A 155 8.08 7.73 -19.72
N ASN A 156 7.28 7.31 -20.68
CA ASN A 156 6.46 6.10 -20.58
C ASN A 156 7.32 4.85 -20.84
N GLY A 157 6.89 3.73 -20.28
CA GLY A 157 7.65 2.49 -20.29
C GLY A 157 6.77 1.25 -20.37
N ALA A 158 7.35 0.13 -20.80
CA ALA A 158 6.64 -1.15 -20.81
C ALA A 158 6.34 -1.63 -19.38
N VAL A 159 5.17 -2.26 -19.19
CA VAL A 159 4.83 -2.97 -17.94
C VAL A 159 5.82 -4.12 -17.76
N LYS A 160 6.43 -4.22 -16.57
CA LYS A 160 7.36 -5.29 -16.20
C LYS A 160 6.86 -6.14 -15.05
N VAL A 161 6.14 -5.55 -14.10
CA VAL A 161 5.51 -6.29 -13.00
C VAL A 161 4.03 -5.92 -12.96
N PRO A 162 3.14 -6.76 -13.50
CA PRO A 162 1.72 -6.58 -13.29
C PRO A 162 1.32 -7.08 -11.91
N PHE A 163 0.82 -6.19 -11.04
CA PHE A 163 0.37 -6.59 -9.70
C PHE A 163 -1.08 -7.07 -9.72
N PHE A 164 -1.98 -6.33 -10.35
CA PHE A 164 -3.37 -6.73 -10.60
C PHE A 164 -3.97 -5.92 -11.75
N ALA A 165 -5.04 -6.44 -12.36
CA ALA A 165 -5.78 -5.84 -13.46
C ALA A 165 -7.30 -6.06 -13.34
N ALA A 166 -7.83 -5.88 -12.13
CA ALA A 166 -9.26 -5.89 -11.84
C ALA A 166 -9.60 -4.83 -10.78
N PRO A 167 -10.79 -4.21 -10.85
CA PRO A 167 -11.21 -3.16 -9.93
C PRO A 167 -11.26 -3.63 -8.49
N LEU A 168 -10.62 -2.86 -7.61
CA LEU A 168 -10.78 -2.99 -6.17
C LEU A 168 -12.13 -2.40 -5.72
N PRO A 169 -12.69 -2.85 -4.57
CA PRO A 169 -13.94 -2.31 -4.04
C PRO A 169 -13.87 -0.81 -3.78
N GLY A 170 -14.96 -0.08 -4.04
CA GLY A 170 -15.01 1.39 -3.86
C GLY A 170 -14.74 1.88 -2.43
N SER A 171 -14.98 1.04 -1.42
CA SER A 171 -14.66 1.35 -0.01
C SER A 171 -13.18 1.25 0.32
N ALA A 172 -12.38 0.61 -0.55
CA ALA A 172 -10.96 0.39 -0.32
C ALA A 172 -10.15 1.69 -0.42
N ARG A 173 -9.11 1.79 0.42
CA ARG A 173 -8.16 2.93 0.49
C ARG A 173 -6.70 2.48 0.53
N ALA A 174 -6.45 1.20 0.80
CA ALA A 174 -5.13 0.60 0.70
C ALA A 174 -5.25 -0.90 0.41
N ALA A 175 -4.23 -1.47 -0.21
CA ALA A 175 -4.14 -2.90 -0.46
C ALA A 175 -2.69 -3.39 -0.37
N THR A 176 -2.51 -4.63 0.06
CA THR A 176 -1.22 -5.34 0.04
C THR A 176 -1.33 -6.63 -0.75
N GLY A 177 -0.22 -7.07 -1.31
CA GLY A 177 -0.20 -8.27 -2.14
C GLY A 177 1.20 -8.69 -2.55
N SER A 178 1.26 -9.74 -3.37
CA SER A 178 2.52 -10.24 -3.92
C SER A 178 2.33 -10.98 -5.22
N VAL A 179 3.36 -10.95 -6.06
CA VAL A 179 3.46 -11.74 -7.29
C VAL A 179 4.81 -12.43 -7.35
N LYS A 180 4.89 -13.56 -8.05
CA LYS A 180 6.15 -14.24 -8.37
C LYS A 180 6.65 -13.76 -9.73
N ILE A 181 7.95 -13.50 -9.83
CA ILE A 181 8.63 -13.04 -11.04
C ILE A 181 9.81 -13.97 -11.30
N ALA A 182 9.69 -14.79 -12.34
CA ALA A 182 10.71 -15.76 -12.72
C ALA A 182 11.96 -15.12 -13.35
N ASP A 183 11.82 -13.93 -13.94
CA ASP A 183 12.93 -13.20 -14.57
C ASP A 183 13.86 -12.57 -13.51
N ALA A 184 14.90 -13.30 -13.14
CA ALA A 184 15.91 -12.84 -12.19
C ALA A 184 16.65 -11.59 -12.69
N ALA A 185 16.90 -11.46 -14.00
CA ALA A 185 17.59 -10.31 -14.58
C ALA A 185 16.74 -9.03 -14.47
N LEU A 186 15.42 -9.14 -14.59
CA LEU A 186 14.50 -8.04 -14.28
C LEU A 186 14.59 -7.62 -12.81
N LEU A 187 14.57 -8.58 -11.88
CA LEU A 187 14.66 -8.28 -10.45
C LEU A 187 15.98 -7.60 -10.09
N ASP A 188 17.09 -8.05 -10.67
CA ASP A 188 18.40 -7.43 -10.49
C ASP A 188 18.47 -6.03 -11.10
N ARG A 189 17.81 -5.82 -12.25
CA ARG A 189 17.68 -4.48 -12.86
C ARG A 189 16.90 -3.53 -11.96
N ILE A 190 15.80 -3.98 -11.34
CA ILE A 190 15.02 -3.16 -10.39
C ILE A 190 15.89 -2.81 -9.17
N ARG A 191 16.65 -3.78 -8.64
CA ARG A 191 17.56 -3.57 -7.51
C ARG A 191 18.70 -2.59 -7.83
N GLY A 192 19.31 -2.72 -9.00
CA GLY A 192 20.46 -1.93 -9.43
C GLY A 192 20.10 -0.53 -9.93
N ASN A 193 18.92 -0.34 -10.51
CA ASN A 193 18.47 0.94 -11.03
C ASN A 193 16.98 1.20 -10.74
N PRO A 194 16.60 1.38 -9.46
CA PRO A 194 15.19 1.62 -9.09
C PRO A 194 14.63 2.90 -9.72
N GLY A 195 15.46 3.94 -9.89
CA GLY A 195 15.05 5.18 -10.54
C GLY A 195 14.66 5.03 -12.01
N GLY A 196 15.06 3.93 -12.66
CA GLY A 196 14.61 3.54 -14.00
C GLY A 196 13.23 2.87 -14.05
N PHE A 197 12.57 2.68 -12.91
CA PHE A 197 11.24 2.10 -12.82
C PHE A 197 10.26 3.03 -12.11
N TYR A 198 9.00 2.97 -12.52
CA TYR A 198 7.91 3.68 -11.84
C TYR A 198 6.76 2.76 -11.50
N PHE A 199 6.15 3.03 -10.33
CA PHE A 199 4.89 2.42 -9.93
C PHE A 199 3.75 3.28 -10.48
N ASN A 200 2.72 2.63 -11.00
CA ASN A 200 1.56 3.29 -11.58
C ASN A 200 0.26 2.64 -11.08
N LEU A 201 -0.75 3.47 -10.80
CA LEU A 201 -2.11 3.03 -10.50
C LEU A 201 -3.05 3.58 -11.56
N HIS A 202 -3.99 2.75 -12.00
CA HIS A 202 -5.03 3.11 -12.96
C HIS A 202 -6.39 3.11 -12.25
N THR A 203 -7.31 3.94 -12.71
CA THR A 203 -8.71 3.93 -12.29
C THR A 203 -9.62 3.83 -13.51
N GLY A 204 -10.94 3.70 -13.28
CA GLY A 204 -11.91 3.77 -14.39
C GLY A 204 -11.89 5.13 -15.11
N GLU A 205 -11.70 6.22 -14.35
CA GLU A 205 -11.61 7.58 -14.90
C GLU A 205 -10.30 7.84 -15.64
N PHE A 206 -9.19 7.30 -15.14
CA PHE A 206 -7.85 7.48 -15.72
C PHE A 206 -7.25 6.13 -16.14
N PRO A 207 -7.73 5.52 -17.24
CA PRO A 207 -7.27 4.21 -17.68
C PRO A 207 -5.84 4.23 -18.22
N GLY A 208 -5.33 5.39 -18.66
CA GLY A 208 -3.92 5.54 -19.06
C GLY A 208 -2.96 5.67 -17.88
N GLY A 209 -3.47 5.89 -16.67
CA GLY A 209 -2.69 6.10 -15.44
C GLY A 209 -3.29 7.24 -14.63
N ALA A 210 -3.75 6.96 -13.41
CA ALA A 210 -4.27 7.96 -12.48
C ALA A 210 -3.13 8.68 -11.77
N VAL A 211 -2.16 7.92 -11.24
CA VAL A 211 -1.01 8.45 -10.50
C VAL A 211 0.25 7.59 -10.74
N ARG A 212 1.42 8.23 -10.90
CA ARG A 212 2.72 7.55 -11.03
C ARG A 212 3.85 8.15 -10.21
N GLY A 213 4.86 7.33 -9.93
CA GLY A 213 6.04 7.71 -9.14
C GLY A 213 7.22 6.79 -9.36
N GLN A 214 8.45 7.34 -9.44
CA GLN A 214 9.67 6.53 -9.59
C GLN A 214 9.99 5.77 -8.29
N LEU A 215 10.53 4.56 -8.41
CA LEU A 215 11.00 3.82 -7.25
C LEU A 215 12.27 4.44 -6.67
N VAL A 216 12.34 4.40 -5.34
CA VAL A 216 13.50 4.78 -4.56
C VAL A 216 13.84 3.66 -3.60
N ARG A 217 15.11 3.28 -3.56
CA ARG A 217 15.59 2.24 -2.65
C ARG A 217 15.56 2.74 -1.21
N LEU A 218 15.01 1.94 -0.32
CA LEU A 218 15.05 2.18 1.11
C LEU A 218 16.32 1.56 1.71
N GLY A 219 16.95 2.28 2.64
CA GLY A 219 18.14 1.82 3.35
C GLY A 219 17.85 0.79 4.43
N ARG A 220 16.58 0.65 4.83
CA ARG A 220 16.12 -0.23 5.91
C ARG A 220 14.95 -1.09 5.44
N ALA A 221 14.76 -2.22 6.12
CA ALA A 221 13.54 -2.99 5.99
C ALA A 221 12.36 -2.16 6.52
N VAL A 222 11.20 -2.32 5.90
CA VAL A 222 9.95 -1.69 6.33
C VAL A 222 8.83 -2.71 6.36
N ASP A 223 7.90 -2.58 7.29
CA ASP A 223 6.66 -3.34 7.27
C ASP A 223 5.70 -2.83 6.18
N LEU A 224 5.41 -3.69 5.21
CA LEU A 224 4.49 -3.39 4.11
C LEU A 224 3.04 -3.24 4.61
N ASP A 225 2.66 -3.96 5.67
CA ASP A 225 1.30 -3.87 6.21
C ASP A 225 1.03 -2.52 6.91
N GLY A 226 2.05 -1.68 7.09
CA GLY A 226 1.91 -0.32 7.61
C GLY A 226 0.97 0.56 6.79
N VAL A 227 0.75 0.27 5.50
CA VAL A 227 -0.21 1.03 4.68
C VAL A 227 -1.67 0.73 5.05
N LEU A 228 -1.93 -0.44 5.66
CA LEU A 228 -3.25 -0.86 6.10
C LEU A 228 -3.57 -0.12 7.40
N LYS A 229 -4.58 0.75 7.35
CA LYS A 229 -4.92 1.57 8.51
C LYS A 229 -5.56 0.72 9.60
N ARG A 230 -4.82 0.45 10.68
CA ARG A 230 -5.28 -0.41 11.78
C ARG A 230 -6.14 0.33 12.80
N GLY A 231 -7.13 -0.38 13.33
CA GLY A 231 -8.03 0.10 14.37
C GLY A 231 -7.74 -0.47 15.77
N PRO A 232 -8.37 0.08 16.82
CA PRO A 232 -8.21 -0.40 18.20
C PRO A 232 -8.99 -1.68 18.51
N LEU A 233 -9.89 -2.10 17.63
CA LEU A 233 -10.64 -3.35 17.79
C LEU A 233 -10.02 -4.39 16.86
N ASN A 234 -9.47 -5.46 17.42
CA ASN A 234 -8.78 -6.50 16.66
C ASN A 234 -9.56 -7.81 16.74
N GLY A 235 -9.46 -8.59 15.67
CA GLY A 235 -10.05 -9.93 15.59
C GLY A 235 -9.14 -10.84 14.76
N PRO A 236 -8.26 -11.61 15.39
CA PRO A 236 -7.65 -12.78 14.74
C PRO A 236 -8.79 -13.68 14.26
N ALA A 237 -8.73 -14.11 13.02
CA ALA A 237 -9.80 -14.82 12.35
C ALA A 237 -9.30 -16.15 11.79
N ASP A 238 -10.10 -17.19 11.97
CA ASP A 238 -9.88 -18.53 11.42
C ASP A 238 -11.23 -19.26 11.29
N ALA A 239 -11.22 -20.43 10.65
CA ALA A 239 -12.42 -21.25 10.51
C ALA A 239 -12.94 -21.85 11.82
N ARG A 240 -12.12 -21.94 12.88
CA ARG A 240 -12.54 -22.55 14.15
C ARG A 240 -13.54 -21.67 14.90
N GLN A 241 -13.51 -20.37 14.62
CA GLN A 241 -14.44 -19.38 15.15
C GLN A 241 -15.77 -19.31 14.39
N GLU A 242 -15.87 -19.91 13.20
CA GLU A 242 -17.15 -20.01 12.49
C GLU A 242 -18.16 -20.83 13.28
N ALA A 243 -19.41 -20.37 13.30
CA ALA A 243 -20.48 -21.15 13.91
C ALA A 243 -20.86 -22.29 12.95
N PRO A 244 -21.18 -23.49 13.46
CA PRO A 244 -21.65 -24.59 12.62
C PRO A 244 -22.89 -24.19 11.81
N ASN A 245 -23.00 -24.76 10.61
CA ASN A 245 -24.24 -24.68 9.84
C ASN A 245 -25.38 -25.48 10.54
N PRO A 246 -26.63 -25.42 10.05
CA PRO A 246 -27.74 -26.18 10.62
C PRO A 246 -27.51 -27.71 10.70
N GLU A 247 -26.59 -28.26 9.90
CA GLU A 247 -26.20 -29.67 9.89
C GLU A 247 -25.07 -29.99 10.89
N GLY A 248 -24.61 -29.00 11.66
CA GLY A 248 -23.53 -29.15 12.64
C GLY A 248 -22.12 -29.20 12.03
N LYS A 249 -21.96 -29.00 10.72
CA LYS A 249 -20.65 -28.95 10.07
C LYS A 249 -20.04 -27.57 10.16
N ARG A 250 -18.73 -27.51 10.45
CA ARG A 250 -17.94 -26.30 10.28
C ARG A 250 -17.79 -26.00 8.79
N THR A 251 -18.09 -24.78 8.40
CA THR A 251 -18.11 -24.33 6.99
C THR A 251 -17.01 -23.34 6.65
N GLY A 252 -16.03 -23.13 7.54
CA GLY A 252 -14.90 -22.23 7.28
C GLY A 252 -13.73 -22.92 6.60
N ASP A 253 -12.85 -22.10 6.04
CA ASP A 253 -11.60 -22.47 5.39
C ASP A 253 -10.59 -23.07 6.40
N PRO A 254 -10.30 -24.39 6.36
CA PRO A 254 -9.64 -25.10 7.45
C PRO A 254 -8.18 -24.65 7.69
N ASP A 255 -7.48 -24.17 6.66
CA ASP A 255 -6.11 -23.63 6.78
C ASP A 255 -6.05 -22.11 6.58
N GLY A 256 -7.19 -21.49 6.26
CA GLY A 256 -7.37 -20.05 6.19
C GLY A 256 -7.19 -19.34 7.53
N THR A 257 -6.38 -18.29 7.51
CA THR A 257 -6.25 -17.37 8.65
C THR A 257 -6.30 -15.92 8.18
N ALA A 258 -6.87 -15.05 9.01
CA ALA A 258 -6.82 -13.63 8.81
C ALA A 258 -6.62 -12.86 10.11
N PHE A 259 -6.24 -11.61 9.98
CA PHE A 259 -6.27 -10.63 11.05
C PHE A 259 -7.11 -9.47 10.59
N THR A 260 -8.15 -9.15 11.36
CA THR A 260 -8.94 -7.93 11.17
C THR A 260 -8.59 -6.88 12.21
N SER A 261 -8.69 -5.62 11.81
CA SER A 261 -8.84 -4.52 12.75
C SER A 261 -9.92 -3.55 12.29
N VAL A 262 -10.65 -3.00 13.25
CA VAL A 262 -11.82 -2.16 13.06
C VAL A 262 -11.69 -0.90 13.91
N ARG A 263 -12.02 0.26 13.34
CA ARG A 263 -12.09 1.53 14.04
C ARG A 263 -13.41 2.24 13.75
N PRO A 264 -14.37 2.14 14.69
CA PRO A 264 -15.61 2.90 14.60
C PRO A 264 -15.37 4.34 15.11
N TRP A 265 -15.65 5.34 14.28
CA TRP A 265 -15.52 6.76 14.65
C TRP A 265 -16.50 7.63 13.87
N GLY A 266 -17.13 8.61 14.54
CA GLY A 266 -18.12 9.49 13.91
C GLY A 266 -19.31 8.70 13.35
N ASN A 267 -19.44 8.72 12.03
CA ASN A 267 -20.41 7.96 11.24
C ASN A 267 -19.72 6.92 10.33
N CYS A 268 -18.50 6.49 10.67
CA CYS A 268 -17.69 5.62 9.84
C CYS A 268 -17.18 4.40 10.59
N VAL A 269 -16.96 3.32 9.85
CA VAL A 269 -16.13 2.18 10.25
C VAL A 269 -14.98 2.09 9.28
N GLU A 270 -13.76 2.31 9.78
CA GLU A 270 -12.55 1.90 9.08
C GLU A 270 -12.26 0.44 9.39
N TYR A 271 -11.83 -0.31 8.38
CA TYR A 271 -11.47 -1.72 8.51
C TYR A 271 -10.12 -1.99 7.84
N ALA A 272 -9.43 -3.00 8.33
CA ALA A 272 -8.26 -3.58 7.67
C ALA A 272 -8.27 -5.09 7.86
N PHE A 273 -8.06 -5.82 6.77
CA PHE A 273 -7.89 -7.26 6.73
C PHE A 273 -6.50 -7.60 6.19
N ARG A 274 -5.89 -8.63 6.76
CA ARG A 274 -4.70 -9.30 6.24
C ARG A 274 -4.92 -10.80 6.35
N TRP A 275 -4.81 -11.55 5.26
CA TRP A 275 -5.10 -12.98 5.25
C TRP A 275 -4.00 -13.82 4.63
N LYS A 276 -3.98 -15.10 5.00
CA LYS A 276 -3.08 -16.12 4.49
C LYS A 276 -3.87 -17.40 4.28
N ASN A 277 -3.61 -18.07 3.16
CA ASN A 277 -4.30 -19.31 2.76
C ASN A 277 -5.83 -19.16 2.73
N VAL A 278 -6.33 -17.97 2.38
CA VAL A 278 -7.75 -17.75 2.12
C VAL A 278 -7.86 -17.47 0.64
N ALA A 279 -8.73 -18.20 -0.07
CA ALA A 279 -9.05 -17.92 -1.47
C ALA A 279 -9.50 -16.46 -1.65
N PRO A 280 -9.46 -15.88 -2.87
CA PRO A 280 -9.73 -14.45 -3.05
C PRO A 280 -11.10 -14.04 -2.45
N PRO A 281 -11.12 -13.17 -1.42
CA PRO A 281 -12.36 -12.84 -0.74
C PRO A 281 -13.37 -12.17 -1.67
N THR A 282 -14.64 -12.59 -1.57
CA THR A 282 -15.76 -12.01 -2.31
C THR A 282 -16.47 -10.94 -1.50
N VAL A 283 -16.52 -11.09 -0.18
CA VAL A 283 -17.22 -10.15 0.71
C VAL A 283 -16.51 -10.07 2.06
N GLY A 284 -16.52 -8.87 2.66
CA GLY A 284 -16.15 -8.67 4.06
C GLY A 284 -17.28 -7.98 4.82
N HIS A 285 -17.67 -8.54 5.96
CA HIS A 285 -18.79 -8.03 6.77
C HIS A 285 -18.37 -7.71 8.21
N LEU A 286 -19.13 -6.81 8.84
CA LEU A 286 -19.23 -6.69 10.29
C LEU A 286 -20.60 -7.24 10.72
N HIS A 287 -20.60 -8.17 11.67
CA HIS A 287 -21.79 -8.79 12.23
C HIS A 287 -21.96 -8.46 13.71
N ARG A 288 -23.18 -8.63 14.23
CA ARG A 288 -23.52 -8.47 15.65
C ARG A 288 -23.96 -9.78 16.28
N ALA A 289 -23.06 -10.46 16.99
CA ALA A 289 -23.35 -11.56 17.91
C ALA A 289 -22.16 -11.78 18.85
N PRO A 290 -22.39 -12.43 20.02
CA PRO A 290 -21.30 -12.91 20.85
C PRO A 290 -20.53 -14.05 20.15
N ALA A 291 -19.37 -14.39 20.71
CA ALA A 291 -18.56 -15.51 20.25
C ALA A 291 -19.39 -16.81 20.23
N GLY A 292 -19.25 -17.60 19.16
CA GLY A 292 -19.95 -18.88 18.99
C GLY A 292 -21.38 -18.79 18.46
N SER A 293 -21.94 -17.59 18.26
CA SER A 293 -23.27 -17.40 17.65
C SER A 293 -23.18 -16.63 16.34
N ASN A 294 -24.07 -16.93 15.40
CA ASN A 294 -24.27 -16.13 14.18
C ASN A 294 -25.19 -14.95 14.46
N GLY A 295 -24.97 -13.84 13.78
CA GLY A 295 -25.80 -12.63 13.90
C GLY A 295 -25.97 -11.92 12.57
N PRO A 296 -26.88 -10.92 12.53
CA PRO A 296 -27.11 -10.16 11.31
C PRO A 296 -25.85 -9.37 10.90
N VAL A 297 -25.71 -9.16 9.60
CA VAL A 297 -24.77 -8.17 9.05
C VAL A 297 -25.24 -6.79 9.51
N VAL A 298 -24.32 -6.01 10.07
CA VAL A 298 -24.57 -4.63 10.51
C VAL A 298 -23.78 -3.60 9.71
N ALA A 299 -22.77 -4.02 8.93
CA ALA A 299 -22.13 -3.21 7.90
C ALA A 299 -21.47 -4.09 6.83
N ASP A 300 -21.66 -3.73 5.57
CA ASP A 300 -20.91 -4.25 4.43
C ASP A 300 -19.58 -3.51 4.35
N LEU A 301 -18.46 -4.18 4.62
CA LEU A 301 -17.14 -3.55 4.62
C LEU A 301 -16.60 -3.43 3.20
N PHE A 302 -16.73 -4.51 2.41
CA PHE A 302 -16.47 -4.50 0.98
C PHE A 302 -17.20 -5.66 0.28
N ALA A 303 -17.40 -5.51 -1.03
CA ALA A 303 -17.88 -6.56 -1.92
C ALA A 303 -17.06 -6.57 -3.22
N ALA A 304 -16.76 -7.77 -3.70
CA ALA A 304 -16.07 -8.08 -4.94
C ALA A 304 -16.68 -9.35 -5.53
N GLU A 305 -17.70 -9.22 -6.39
CA GLU A 305 -18.53 -10.33 -6.86
C GLU A 305 -17.73 -11.51 -7.43
N LYS A 306 -16.63 -11.21 -8.13
CA LYS A 306 -15.74 -12.20 -8.76
C LYS A 306 -14.54 -12.60 -7.88
N GLY A 307 -14.53 -12.15 -6.62
CA GLY A 307 -13.37 -12.19 -5.74
C GLY A 307 -12.40 -11.04 -6.00
N LEU A 308 -11.63 -10.69 -4.97
CA LEU A 308 -10.49 -9.77 -5.12
C LEU A 308 -9.43 -10.34 -6.09
N PRO A 309 -8.54 -9.52 -6.66
CA PRO A 309 -7.43 -10.03 -7.46
C PRO A 309 -6.59 -11.05 -6.65
N PRO A 310 -6.21 -12.22 -7.22
CA PRO A 310 -5.52 -13.28 -6.46
C PRO A 310 -4.17 -12.89 -5.86
N SER A 311 -3.54 -11.84 -6.36
CA SER A 311 -2.29 -11.30 -5.83
C SER A 311 -2.49 -10.50 -4.53
N ILE A 312 -3.73 -10.09 -4.21
CA ILE A 312 -4.06 -9.30 -3.03
C ILE A 312 -4.22 -10.21 -1.83
N ASN A 313 -3.55 -9.86 -0.74
CA ASN A 313 -3.61 -10.59 0.53
C ASN A 313 -3.85 -9.68 1.75
N GLY A 314 -4.14 -8.41 1.51
CA GLY A 314 -4.61 -7.47 2.51
C GLY A 314 -5.35 -6.28 1.89
N LEU A 315 -6.32 -5.75 2.61
CA LEU A 315 -7.19 -4.67 2.17
C LEU A 315 -7.56 -3.80 3.37
N SER A 316 -7.51 -2.48 3.23
CA SER A 316 -8.10 -1.58 4.21
C SER A 316 -8.96 -0.53 3.54
N GLY A 317 -10.01 -0.10 4.22
CA GLY A 317 -11.01 0.79 3.67
C GLY A 317 -11.82 1.48 4.74
N ILE A 318 -12.85 2.18 4.29
CA ILE A 318 -13.78 2.92 5.12
C ILE A 318 -15.18 2.81 4.54
N VAL A 319 -16.17 2.63 5.43
CA VAL A 319 -17.59 2.64 5.07
C VAL A 319 -18.35 3.55 6.02
N GLU A 320 -19.35 4.25 5.48
CA GLU A 320 -20.29 5.00 6.31
C GLU A 320 -21.29 4.06 6.96
N VAL A 321 -21.61 4.36 8.22
CA VAL A 321 -22.56 3.61 9.03
C VAL A 321 -23.35 4.56 9.92
N PRO A 322 -24.53 4.16 10.45
CA PRO A 322 -25.26 4.97 11.41
C PRO A 322 -24.40 5.28 12.66
N PRO A 323 -24.39 6.53 13.17
CA PRO A 323 -23.63 6.88 14.38
C PRO A 323 -24.00 6.04 15.61
N ALA A 324 -25.24 5.53 15.66
CA ALA A 324 -25.67 4.61 16.70
C ALA A 324 -24.93 3.27 16.65
N LEU A 325 -24.58 2.77 15.46
CA LEU A 325 -23.77 1.56 15.32
C LEU A 325 -22.36 1.80 15.87
N VAL A 326 -21.72 2.91 15.50
CA VAL A 326 -20.40 3.31 16.00
C VAL A 326 -20.37 3.30 17.53
N LYS A 327 -21.36 3.92 18.18
CA LYS A 327 -21.48 3.93 19.65
C LYS A 327 -21.60 2.52 20.22
N ARG A 328 -22.43 1.65 19.64
CA ARG A 328 -22.64 0.28 20.14
C ARG A 328 -21.40 -0.61 19.97
N VAL A 329 -20.70 -0.53 18.83
CA VAL A 329 -19.47 -1.29 18.58
C VAL A 329 -18.38 -0.84 19.56
N ASN A 330 -18.22 0.47 19.77
CA ASN A 330 -17.25 1.00 20.74
C ASN A 330 -17.59 0.62 22.18
N ALA A 331 -18.87 0.56 22.55
CA ALA A 331 -19.30 0.22 23.90
C ALA A 331 -19.07 -1.27 24.23
N ASN A 332 -19.42 -2.18 23.31
CA ASN A 332 -19.32 -3.62 23.53
C ASN A 332 -18.73 -4.34 22.30
N PRO A 333 -17.42 -4.20 22.03
CA PRO A 333 -16.78 -4.80 20.85
C PRO A 333 -16.85 -6.33 20.85
N ALA A 334 -16.86 -6.97 22.03
CA ALA A 334 -16.97 -8.43 22.16
C ALA A 334 -18.28 -9.01 21.62
N ASN A 335 -19.29 -8.19 21.34
CA ASN A 335 -20.55 -8.60 20.73
C ASN A 335 -20.57 -8.40 19.18
N TYR A 336 -19.41 -8.18 18.58
CA TYR A 336 -19.25 -8.02 17.14
C TYR A 336 -18.11 -8.87 16.62
N TYR A 337 -18.23 -9.33 15.39
CA TYR A 337 -17.18 -10.05 14.68
C TYR A 337 -17.13 -9.62 13.23
N THR A 338 -15.98 -9.81 12.59
CA THR A 338 -15.88 -9.70 11.14
C THR A 338 -15.79 -11.07 10.50
N ASN A 339 -16.25 -11.18 9.27
CA ASN A 339 -16.09 -12.37 8.45
C ASN A 339 -15.54 -12.00 7.07
N LEU A 340 -14.76 -12.89 6.47
CA LEU A 340 -14.40 -12.87 5.05
C LEU A 340 -15.04 -14.06 4.37
N HIS A 341 -15.75 -13.82 3.28
CA HIS A 341 -16.39 -14.85 2.45
C HIS A 341 -15.55 -15.10 1.22
N THR A 342 -15.57 -16.33 0.71
CA THR A 342 -14.99 -16.69 -0.59
C THR A 342 -16.04 -17.39 -1.45
N ALA A 343 -15.72 -17.68 -2.71
CA ALA A 343 -16.59 -18.49 -3.55
C ALA A 343 -16.79 -19.91 -3.00
N GLU A 344 -15.74 -20.48 -2.39
CA GLU A 344 -15.78 -21.81 -1.77
C GLU A 344 -16.55 -21.81 -0.44
N PHE A 345 -16.41 -20.74 0.35
CA PHE A 345 -17.04 -20.59 1.66
C PHE A 345 -17.97 -19.36 1.70
N PRO A 346 -19.13 -19.42 1.02
CA PRO A 346 -20.06 -18.29 0.94
C PRO A 346 -20.72 -17.95 2.29
N GLY A 347 -20.77 -18.91 3.23
CA GLY A 347 -21.24 -18.67 4.60
C GLY A 347 -20.21 -17.98 5.51
N GLY A 348 -18.95 -17.89 5.07
CA GLY A 348 -17.83 -17.36 5.84
C GLY A 348 -16.63 -18.31 5.77
N ALA A 349 -15.52 -17.83 5.21
CA ALA A 349 -14.26 -18.56 5.15
C ALA A 349 -13.51 -18.45 6.48
N VAL A 350 -13.44 -17.23 7.04
CA VAL A 350 -12.78 -16.98 8.33
C VAL A 350 -13.51 -15.92 9.13
N ARG A 351 -13.69 -16.19 10.43
CA ARG A 351 -14.37 -15.29 11.37
C ARG A 351 -13.43 -14.86 12.48
N GLY A 352 -13.47 -13.58 12.84
CA GLY A 352 -12.71 -13.01 13.95
C GLY A 352 -13.57 -12.19 14.89
N GLN A 353 -13.73 -12.64 16.14
CA GLN A 353 -14.44 -11.89 17.17
C GLN A 353 -13.64 -10.63 17.58
N LEU A 354 -14.30 -9.48 17.67
CA LEU A 354 -13.64 -8.22 18.00
C LEU A 354 -13.35 -8.10 19.50
N SER A 355 -12.16 -7.62 19.81
CA SER A 355 -11.73 -7.29 21.18
C SER A 355 -10.88 -6.01 21.14
N ARG A 356 -10.79 -5.30 22.28
CA ARG A 356 -9.87 -4.16 22.35
C ARG A 356 -8.44 -4.67 22.36
N GLY A 357 -7.65 -4.24 21.39
CA GLY A 357 -6.23 -4.54 21.31
C GLY A 357 -5.38 -3.27 21.35
N GLN A 358 -4.10 -3.43 21.65
CA GLN A 358 -3.16 -2.32 21.48
C GLN A 358 -2.99 -1.99 20.00
N VAL A 359 -3.22 -0.74 19.62
CA VAL A 359 -2.74 -0.21 18.35
C VAL A 359 -1.28 0.15 18.54
N ARG A 360 -0.37 -0.71 18.08
CA ARG A 360 1.01 -0.30 17.85
C ARG A 360 1.08 0.22 16.42
N PRO A 361 1.25 1.53 16.19
CA PRO A 361 1.40 2.03 14.84
C PRO A 361 2.72 1.51 14.25
N LEU A 362 2.61 0.51 13.37
CA LEU A 362 3.71 0.02 12.53
C LEU A 362 4.03 1.04 11.41
N ALA A 363 3.04 1.85 11.07
CA ALA A 363 3.25 3.06 10.33
C ALA A 363 2.29 4.17 10.75
N VAL A 364 2.72 5.41 10.52
CA VAL A 364 1.92 6.61 10.77
C VAL A 364 1.97 7.46 9.51
N ASN A 365 0.81 7.81 8.97
CA ASN A 365 0.71 8.78 7.90
C ASN A 365 0.14 10.08 8.47
N LEU A 366 0.85 11.19 8.29
CA LEU A 366 0.47 12.50 8.78
C LEU A 366 0.67 13.55 7.68
N ALA A 367 -0.43 14.17 7.24
CA ALA A 367 -0.37 15.31 6.34
C ALA A 367 0.06 16.59 7.08
N VAL A 368 0.78 17.48 6.39
CA VAL A 368 1.05 18.85 6.85
C VAL A 368 -0.25 19.65 6.79
N VAL A 369 -0.71 20.13 7.95
CA VAL A 369 -1.90 21.00 8.08
C VAL A 369 -1.52 22.47 7.89
N LYS A 370 -0.35 22.86 8.39
CA LYS A 370 0.24 24.20 8.20
C LYS A 370 1.74 24.06 8.18
N GLY A 371 2.41 24.43 7.09
CA GLY A 371 3.85 24.30 6.97
C GLY A 371 4.48 25.47 6.24
N ALA A 372 5.64 25.91 6.69
CA ALA A 372 6.51 26.84 5.98
C ALA A 372 7.96 26.33 5.98
N GLN A 373 8.60 26.38 4.82
CA GLN A 373 10.05 26.34 4.73
C GLN A 373 10.56 27.74 5.05
N ILE A 374 11.52 27.84 5.96
CA ILE A 374 12.08 29.10 6.38
C ILE A 374 13.46 29.22 5.76
N TYR A 375 13.64 30.25 4.95
CA TYR A 375 14.89 30.58 4.29
C TYR A 375 15.50 31.83 4.91
N ARG A 376 16.84 31.85 4.98
CA ARG A 376 17.61 33.03 5.32
C ARG A 376 18.47 33.44 4.15
N CYS A 377 18.45 34.72 3.84
CA CYS A 377 19.34 35.31 2.87
C CYS A 377 20.77 35.32 3.40
N THR A 378 21.66 34.56 2.78
CA THR A 378 23.06 34.39 3.20
C THR A 378 24.02 34.69 2.05
N PRO A 379 25.27 35.11 2.37
CA PRO A 379 26.31 35.31 1.36
C PRO A 379 26.57 34.02 0.57
N GLN A 380 26.73 34.14 -0.75
CA GLN A 380 27.07 33.01 -1.62
C GLN A 380 28.56 32.97 -1.94
N ARG A 381 29.09 31.76 -2.21
CA ARG A 381 30.52 31.53 -2.48
C ARG A 381 31.05 32.28 -3.72
N GLY A 382 30.16 32.70 -4.64
CA GLY A 382 30.49 33.49 -5.82
C GLY A 382 30.21 35.00 -5.69
N GLY A 383 29.97 35.50 -4.47
CA GLY A 383 29.49 36.85 -4.23
C GLY A 383 27.96 36.97 -4.33
N GLY A 384 27.41 38.07 -3.81
CA GLY A 384 25.97 38.27 -3.72
C GLY A 384 25.31 37.46 -2.60
N PHE A 385 23.98 37.53 -2.57
CA PHE A 385 23.15 36.90 -1.54
C PHE A 385 22.05 36.06 -2.16
N ALA A 386 21.72 34.94 -1.52
CA ALA A 386 20.58 34.11 -1.90
C ALA A 386 19.92 33.49 -0.67
N PHE A 387 18.66 33.12 -0.83
CA PHE A 387 17.92 32.39 0.20
C PHE A 387 18.44 30.96 0.31
N THR A 388 18.95 30.62 1.50
CA THR A 388 19.40 29.28 1.88
C THR A 388 18.50 28.71 2.97
N GLN A 389 18.35 27.38 3.00
CA GLN A 389 17.50 26.72 3.99
C GLN A 389 17.97 27.11 5.40
N HIS A 390 17.06 27.63 6.21
CA HIS A 390 17.34 28.07 7.57
C HIS A 390 16.60 27.25 8.62
N ASP A 391 15.29 27.02 8.43
CA ASP A 391 14.49 26.24 9.37
C ASP A 391 13.23 25.70 8.69
N VAL A 392 12.42 24.95 9.43
CA VAL A 392 11.07 24.56 9.02
C VAL A 392 10.14 24.80 10.20
N ALA A 393 8.95 25.31 9.92
CA ALA A 393 7.88 25.38 10.90
C ALA A 393 6.65 24.71 10.32
N ALA A 394 6.33 23.51 10.80
CA ALA A 394 5.12 22.82 10.39
C ALA A 394 4.36 22.18 11.55
N ARG A 395 3.04 22.13 11.38
CA ARG A 395 2.11 21.31 12.14
C ARG A 395 1.51 20.30 11.20
N LEU A 396 1.65 19.03 11.56
CA LEU A 396 1.03 17.91 10.89
C LEU A 396 -0.27 17.54 11.62
N GLN A 397 -1.04 16.63 11.02
CA GLN A 397 -2.21 16.02 11.65
C GLN A 397 -1.89 15.49 13.06
N GLY A 398 -2.89 15.49 13.94
CA GLY A 398 -2.69 15.12 15.34
C GLY A 398 -1.88 16.14 16.15
N ASN A 399 -1.75 17.38 15.66
CA ASN A 399 -0.95 18.46 16.27
C ASN A 399 0.53 18.08 16.48
N VAL A 400 1.05 17.23 15.59
CA VAL A 400 2.48 16.90 15.57
C VAL A 400 3.25 18.14 15.10
N ARG A 401 4.18 18.60 15.93
CA ARG A 401 5.09 19.69 15.59
C ARG A 401 6.26 19.15 14.77
N HIS A 402 6.67 19.90 13.76
CA HIS A 402 7.84 19.62 12.95
C HIS A 402 8.70 20.88 12.82
N ASP A 403 9.91 20.79 13.35
CA ASP A 403 10.95 21.82 13.38
C ASP A 403 12.33 21.16 13.26
N PHE A 404 13.42 21.93 13.21
CA PHE A 404 14.77 21.38 13.30
C PHE A 404 15.24 21.24 14.76
N VAL A 405 16.06 20.22 15.05
CA VAL A 405 16.64 20.01 16.39
C VAL A 405 17.41 21.24 16.88
N ALA A 406 18.21 21.82 15.98
CA ALA A 406 18.88 23.10 16.16
C ALA A 406 18.43 24.05 15.05
N LYS A 407 18.13 25.31 15.41
CA LYS A 407 17.86 26.36 14.42
C LYS A 407 19.06 26.47 13.47
N ALA A 408 18.81 26.72 12.18
CA ALA A 408 19.82 26.90 11.13
C ALA A 408 20.62 25.66 10.69
N ALA A 409 20.73 24.57 11.48
CA ALA A 409 21.65 23.46 11.15
C ALA A 409 21.38 22.10 11.84
N GLY A 410 20.15 21.79 12.25
CA GLY A 410 19.82 20.49 12.85
C GLY A 410 19.12 19.52 11.89
N PRO A 411 19.18 18.19 12.12
CA PRO A 411 18.27 17.28 11.45
C PRO A 411 16.81 17.64 11.79
N PRO A 412 15.87 17.42 10.85
CA PRO A 412 14.45 17.58 11.11
C PRO A 412 13.99 16.68 12.23
N ARG A 413 13.10 17.18 13.10
CA ARG A 413 12.40 16.37 14.09
C ARG A 413 10.89 16.54 14.02
N TRP A 414 10.19 15.54 14.54
CA TRP A 414 8.74 15.49 14.69
C TRP A 414 8.42 15.14 16.13
N ILE A 415 7.52 15.90 16.75
CA ILE A 415 7.13 15.76 18.16
C ILE A 415 5.61 15.68 18.23
N ALA A 416 5.11 14.55 18.71
CA ALA A 416 3.69 14.31 18.92
C ALA A 416 3.25 14.72 20.34
N PRO A 417 1.96 15.05 20.54
CA PRO A 417 1.43 15.41 21.87
C PRO A 417 1.54 14.29 22.91
N ASP A 418 1.69 13.04 22.50
CA ASP A 418 1.87 11.88 23.37
C ASP A 418 3.30 11.74 23.93
N GLY A 419 4.19 12.71 23.64
CA GLY A 419 5.60 12.68 24.03
C GLY A 419 6.49 11.87 23.09
N GLY A 420 5.93 11.19 22.09
CA GLY A 420 6.66 10.52 21.04
C GLY A 420 7.38 11.54 20.17
N ALA A 421 8.67 11.31 19.89
CA ALA A 421 9.45 12.17 19.02
C ALA A 421 10.52 11.40 18.25
N VAL A 422 10.80 11.86 17.03
CA VAL A 422 11.75 11.25 16.10
C VAL A 422 12.52 12.34 15.36
N THR A 423 13.78 12.10 15.04
CA THR A 423 14.62 12.92 14.15
C THR A 423 15.00 12.14 12.90
N GLY A 424 15.32 12.82 11.81
CA GLY A 424 15.58 12.18 10.52
C GLY A 424 16.89 12.63 9.85
N LYS A 425 17.72 11.68 9.43
CA LYS A 425 18.86 11.93 8.54
C LYS A 425 18.42 11.70 7.09
N VAL A 426 18.60 12.68 6.20
CA VAL A 426 18.26 12.51 4.78
C VAL A 426 19.12 11.41 4.16
N ALA A 427 18.46 10.34 3.71
CA ALA A 427 19.06 9.21 3.01
C ALA A 427 18.97 9.40 1.48
N ALA A 428 17.87 9.97 0.98
CA ALA A 428 17.69 10.27 -0.43
C ALA A 428 16.87 11.55 -0.64
N ARG A 429 17.14 12.26 -1.74
CA ARG A 429 16.37 13.43 -2.22
C ARG A 429 15.83 13.11 -3.60
N ILE A 430 14.53 13.31 -3.78
CA ILE A 430 13.82 12.98 -5.02
C ILE A 430 13.26 14.28 -5.59
N PRO A 431 13.70 14.75 -6.77
CA PRO A 431 13.20 15.98 -7.36
C PRO A 431 11.70 15.88 -7.68
N ASN A 432 10.88 16.82 -7.19
CA ASN A 432 9.41 16.82 -7.34
C ASN A 432 8.88 17.93 -8.27
N GLY A 433 9.60 18.21 -9.34
CA GLY A 433 9.23 19.25 -10.31
C GLY A 433 9.53 20.67 -9.84
N ALA A 434 9.36 21.64 -10.73
CA ALA A 434 9.58 23.06 -10.43
C ALA A 434 8.52 23.56 -9.44
N GLY A 435 8.90 24.48 -8.53
CA GLY A 435 8.00 25.05 -7.54
C GLY A 435 7.75 24.19 -6.29
N ASN A 436 8.23 22.94 -6.26
CA ASN A 436 8.08 22.04 -5.10
C ASN A 436 9.42 21.67 -4.49
N ILE A 437 9.50 21.66 -3.17
CA ILE A 437 10.67 21.08 -2.48
C ILE A 437 10.83 19.59 -2.83
N PRO A 438 12.06 19.04 -2.82
CA PRO A 438 12.26 17.62 -3.03
C PRO A 438 11.50 16.77 -2.00
N GLU A 439 11.00 15.64 -2.46
CA GLU A 439 10.60 14.55 -1.57
C GLU A 439 11.84 13.92 -0.94
N LEU A 440 11.67 13.32 0.23
CA LEU A 440 12.78 12.80 1.02
C LEU A 440 12.51 11.38 1.48
N VAL A 441 13.57 10.57 1.48
CA VAL A 441 13.68 9.40 2.34
C VAL A 441 14.63 9.79 3.47
N LEU A 442 14.22 9.55 4.71
CA LEU A 442 15.05 9.79 5.89
C LEU A 442 15.16 8.54 6.74
N ASP A 443 16.37 8.29 7.24
CA ASP A 443 16.61 7.33 8.30
C ASP A 443 16.18 7.96 9.63
N ALA A 444 15.28 7.30 10.33
CA ALA A 444 14.62 7.84 11.52
C ALA A 444 15.32 7.35 12.80
N THR A 445 15.52 8.27 13.73
CA THR A 445 16.07 7.97 15.07
C THR A 445 15.09 8.50 16.12
N ARG A 446 14.58 7.62 16.98
CA ARG A 446 13.73 8.01 18.10
C ARG A 446 14.49 8.93 19.07
N ILE A 447 13.87 10.03 19.45
CA ILE A 447 14.40 11.01 20.43
C ILE A 447 13.41 11.36 21.54
N GLY A 448 12.18 10.85 21.47
CA GLY A 448 11.15 11.04 22.50
C GLY A 448 10.92 9.81 23.35
N ALA A 449 9.74 9.73 23.97
CA ALA A 449 9.35 8.63 24.84
C ALA A 449 9.49 7.26 24.15
N PRO A 450 9.81 6.19 24.90
CA PRO A 450 9.91 4.83 24.35
C PRO A 450 8.55 4.28 23.88
N GLY A 451 7.44 4.86 24.37
CA GLY A 451 6.08 4.69 23.84
C GLY A 451 5.66 5.88 22.97
N GLY A 452 4.52 5.78 22.31
CA GLY A 452 3.95 6.84 21.48
C GLY A 452 4.06 6.60 19.98
N VAL A 453 3.46 7.49 19.21
CA VAL A 453 3.14 7.29 17.79
C VAL A 453 4.37 7.07 16.91
N PHE A 454 5.54 7.61 17.29
CA PHE A 454 6.80 7.45 16.55
C PHE A 454 7.76 6.40 17.12
N SER A 455 7.36 5.67 18.16
CA SER A 455 8.26 4.77 18.91
C SER A 455 8.91 3.67 18.08
N ALA A 456 8.24 3.23 17.01
CA ALA A 456 8.69 2.19 16.09
C ALA A 456 9.30 2.72 14.78
N ALA A 457 9.27 4.04 14.54
CA ALA A 457 9.68 4.59 13.24
C ALA A 457 11.19 4.43 13.02
N THR A 458 11.56 3.77 11.92
CA THR A 458 12.94 3.60 11.46
C THR A 458 13.20 4.31 10.13
N THR A 459 12.14 4.60 9.37
CA THR A 459 12.19 5.32 8.10
C THR A 459 11.10 6.39 8.07
N ILE A 460 11.41 7.56 7.52
CA ILE A 460 10.44 8.63 7.26
C ILE A 460 10.45 8.94 5.78
N LEU A 461 9.29 8.92 5.15
CA LEU A 461 9.12 9.42 3.79
C LEU A 461 8.42 10.78 3.88
N ARG A 462 9.00 11.80 3.24
CA ARG A 462 8.31 13.06 2.95
C ARG A 462 7.90 13.04 1.50
N LEU A 463 6.61 12.89 1.26
CA LEU A 463 6.03 12.63 -0.05
C LEU A 463 5.03 13.73 -0.41
N ASN A 464 4.63 13.78 -1.67
CA ASN A 464 3.57 14.64 -2.19
C ASN A 464 3.78 16.13 -1.84
N THR A 465 5.04 16.58 -1.92
CA THR A 465 5.40 17.96 -1.56
C THR A 465 4.78 18.96 -2.55
N ALA A 466 4.20 20.04 -2.04
CA ALA A 466 3.72 21.14 -2.87
C ALA A 466 4.22 22.46 -2.29
N GLY A 467 4.83 23.30 -3.14
CA GLY A 467 5.41 24.58 -2.72
C GLY A 467 6.71 24.43 -1.91
N GLY A 468 6.99 25.46 -1.11
CA GLY A 468 8.13 25.50 -0.20
C GLY A 468 9.48 25.81 -0.81
N VAL A 469 9.59 26.05 -2.13
CA VAL A 469 10.88 26.35 -2.78
C VAL A 469 11.40 27.72 -2.34
N ALA A 470 12.71 27.86 -2.20
CA ALA A 470 13.35 29.13 -1.87
C ALA A 470 12.91 30.24 -2.84
N PRO A 471 12.59 31.46 -2.36
CA PRO A 471 12.26 32.56 -3.26
C PRO A 471 13.42 32.86 -4.21
N ALA A 472 13.09 33.12 -5.48
CA ALA A 472 14.05 33.61 -6.45
C ALA A 472 14.22 35.13 -6.32
N GLY A 473 15.35 35.65 -6.79
CA GLY A 473 15.64 37.09 -6.85
C GLY A 473 16.59 37.60 -5.75
N PRO A 474 16.96 38.89 -5.80
CA PRO A 474 17.87 39.48 -4.84
C PRO A 474 17.23 39.55 -3.45
N CYS A 475 18.07 39.40 -2.42
CA CYS A 475 17.68 39.56 -1.03
C CYS A 475 18.80 40.26 -0.25
N ARG A 476 18.48 40.82 0.92
CA ARG A 476 19.46 41.48 1.80
C ARG A 476 19.91 40.51 2.90
N SER A 477 21.17 40.63 3.30
CA SER A 477 21.75 39.79 4.36
C SER A 477 20.84 39.73 5.58
N GLY A 478 20.49 38.52 6.01
CA GLY A 478 19.65 38.30 7.20
C GLY A 478 18.15 38.30 6.94
N ASP A 479 17.67 38.70 5.75
CA ASP A 479 16.26 38.59 5.36
C ASP A 479 15.75 37.17 5.59
N LEU A 480 14.54 37.06 6.11
CA LEU A 480 13.85 35.80 6.31
C LEU A 480 12.66 35.69 5.36
N ALA A 481 12.54 34.55 4.69
CA ALA A 481 11.37 34.22 3.91
C ALA A 481 10.71 32.95 4.45
N GLN A 482 9.40 33.02 4.67
CA GLN A 482 8.58 31.86 5.00
C GLN A 482 7.77 31.47 3.77
N VAL A 483 8.10 30.33 3.18
CA VAL A 483 7.42 29.83 1.98
C VAL A 483 6.51 28.67 2.37
N PRO A 484 5.18 28.82 2.22
CA PRO A 484 4.23 27.76 2.55
C PRO A 484 4.53 26.48 1.78
N TYR A 485 4.33 25.33 2.43
CA TYR A 485 4.40 24.03 1.78
C TYR A 485 3.38 23.05 2.35
N GLN A 486 3.01 22.07 1.53
CA GLN A 486 2.29 20.87 1.92
C GLN A 486 3.17 19.65 1.70
N ALA A 487 2.94 18.58 2.46
CA ALA A 487 3.56 17.27 2.28
C ALA A 487 2.78 16.21 3.07
N ASP A 488 2.93 14.96 2.69
CA ASP A 488 2.54 13.80 3.48
C ASP A 488 3.78 13.17 4.10
N TYR A 489 3.73 12.87 5.40
CA TYR A 489 4.79 12.17 6.09
C TYR A 489 4.36 10.75 6.43
N LEU A 490 5.09 9.77 5.94
CA LEU A 490 4.91 8.37 6.29
C LEU A 490 6.08 7.90 7.18
N PHE A 491 5.78 7.63 8.44
CA PHE A 491 6.70 7.07 9.41
C PHE A 491 6.52 5.55 9.37
N LEU A 492 7.54 4.80 8.99
CA LEU A 492 7.53 3.35 8.80
C LEU A 492 8.45 2.68 9.81
N SER A 493 8.05 1.52 10.33
CA SER A 493 8.88 0.66 11.17
C SER A 493 9.66 -0.37 10.38
#